data_AF-A0A974UNX3-F1
#
_entry.id   AF-A0A974UNX3-F1
#
_cell.length_a   1.000
_cell.length_b   1.000
_cell.length_c   1.000
_cell.angle_alpha   90.00
_cell.angle_beta   90.00
_cell.angle_gamma   90.00
#
_symmetry.space_group_name_H-M   'P 1'
#
loop_
_entity.id
_entity.type
_entity.pdbx_description
1 polymer ?
#
loop_
_entity_poly.entity_id
_entity_poly.type
_entity_poly.pdbx_seq_one_letter_code
_entity_poly.pdbx_strand_id
1 'polypeptide(L)' 'MRQSWRISGSYANWRIIVCIEPPDDATAADVPEWPFDKLAPVVGHFFEAVNYYEMSRDADGARQLS' A
#
# COMPACT_ATOMS: atom_id res chain seq x y z
N MET A 1 10.97 -18.81 11.23
CA MET A 1 11.14 -17.41 10.78
C MET A 1 9.76 -16.82 10.63
N ARG A 2 9.48 -15.62 11.17
CA ARG A 2 8.22 -14.91 10.88
C ARG A 2 8.30 -14.39 9.44
N GLN A 3 7.34 -14.77 8.61
CA GLN A 3 7.24 -14.28 7.23
C GLN A 3 6.64 -12.87 7.26
N SER A 4 7.21 -11.92 6.52
CA SER A 4 6.65 -10.59 6.36
C SER A 4 6.62 -10.21 4.88
N TRP A 5 5.63 -9.39 4.52
CA TRP A 5 5.47 -8.91 3.16
C TRP A 5 5.60 -7.39 3.10
N ARG A 6 6.10 -6.91 1.97
CA ARG A 6 6.35 -5.48 1.75
C ARG A 6 5.77 -5.05 0.41
N ILE A 7 4.95 -4.01 0.44
CA ILE A 7 4.52 -3.26 -0.73
C ILE A 7 5.27 -1.94 -0.71
N SER A 8 5.85 -1.52 -1.84
CA SER A 8 6.50 -0.21 -1.93
C SER A 8 6.17 0.48 -3.23
N GLY A 9 5.94 1.79 -3.15
CA GLY A 9 5.70 2.67 -4.29
C GLY A 9 6.27 4.06 -4.06
N SER A 10 6.29 4.86 -5.12
CA SER A 10 6.69 6.27 -5.07
C SER A 10 5.46 7.14 -5.27
N TYR A 11 5.37 8.24 -4.52
CA TYR A 11 4.24 9.16 -4.49
C TYR A 11 4.72 10.60 -4.25
N ALA A 12 4.43 11.55 -5.14
CA ALA A 12 4.83 12.97 -5.00
C ALA A 12 6.28 13.22 -4.48
N ASN A 13 7.27 12.43 -4.92
CA ASN A 13 8.69 12.39 -4.46
C ASN A 13 8.97 11.68 -3.13
N TRP A 14 7.96 11.14 -2.47
CA TRP A 14 8.08 10.31 -1.27
C TRP A 14 8.07 8.83 -1.65
N ARG A 15 8.81 8.01 -0.90
CA ARG A 15 8.71 6.56 -0.96
C ARG A 15 7.73 6.10 0.11
N ILE A 16 6.64 5.45 -0.28
CA ILE A 16 5.70 4.85 0.66
C ILE A 16 5.92 3.35 0.71
N ILE A 17 5.90 2.81 1.93
CA ILE A 17 6.14 1.40 2.20
C ILE A 17 5.03 0.93 3.13
N VAL A 18 4.35 -0.15 2.75
CA VAL A 18 3.40 -0.86 3.60
C VAL A 18 4.05 -2.18 4.00
N CYS A 19 4.24 -2.37 5.30
CA CYS A 19 4.73 -3.61 5.89
C CYS A 19 3.53 -4.40 6.43
N ILE A 20 3.48 -5.68 6.11
CA ILE A 20 2.43 -6.59 6.56
C ILE A 20 3.12 -7.67 7.37
N GLU A 21 2.76 -7.74 8.65
CA GLU A 21 3.32 -8.68 9.61
C GLU A 21 2.23 -9.63 10.11
N PRO A 22 2.57 -10.90 10.38
CA PRO A 22 1.65 -11.83 11.00
C PRO A 22 1.35 -11.42 12.44
N PRO A 23 0.22 -11.88 13.02
CA PRO A 23 -0.12 -11.65 14.42
C PRO A 23 0.98 -12.11 15.37
N ASP A 24 1.13 -11.43 16.51
CA ASP A 24 2.21 -11.71 17.47
C ASP A 24 2.11 -13.10 18.13
N ASP A 25 0.90 -13.64 18.23
CA ASP A 25 0.57 -14.94 18.77
C ASP A 25 0.46 -16.04 17.69
N ALA A 26 0.61 -15.70 16.41
CA ALA A 26 0.56 -16.68 15.35
C ALA A 26 1.74 -17.64 15.46
N THR A 27 1.46 -18.94 15.63
CA THR A 27 2.49 -19.96 15.49
C THR A 27 2.89 -20.04 14.02
N ALA A 28 4.13 -20.45 13.71
CA ALA A 28 4.60 -20.51 12.32
C ALA A 28 3.75 -21.44 11.41
N ALA A 29 2.93 -22.31 12.00
CA ALA A 29 1.97 -23.16 11.29
C ALA A 29 0.65 -22.43 10.95
N ASP A 30 0.32 -21.35 11.67
CA ASP A 30 -0.92 -20.58 11.52
C ASP A 30 -0.77 -19.37 10.59
N VAL A 31 0.47 -18.98 10.28
CA VAL A 31 0.74 -17.92 9.31
C VAL A 31 0.52 -18.50 7.92
N PRO A 32 -0.52 -18.11 7.18
CA PRO A 32 -0.71 -18.61 5.84
C PRO A 32 0.52 -18.20 5.01
N GLU A 33 1.01 -19.05 4.12
CA GLU A 33 1.86 -18.57 3.02
C GLU A 33 0.96 -17.75 2.11
N TRP A 34 0.75 -16.47 2.41
CA TRP A 34 -0.12 -15.61 1.59
C TRP A 34 0.52 -15.49 0.20
N PRO A 35 -0.11 -16.04 -0.86
CA PRO A 35 0.35 -15.81 -2.22
C PRO A 35 0.07 -14.36 -2.60
N PHE A 36 0.84 -13.86 -3.58
CA PHE A 36 0.69 -12.51 -4.12
C PHE A 36 -0.76 -12.17 -4.50
N ASP A 37 -1.55 -13.16 -4.93
CA ASP A 37 -2.97 -13.02 -5.29
C ASP A 37 -3.84 -12.46 -4.16
N LYS A 38 -3.51 -12.76 -2.89
CA LYS A 38 -4.24 -12.23 -1.73
C LYS A 38 -3.81 -10.81 -1.37
N LEU A 39 -2.60 -10.41 -1.77
CA LEU A 39 -2.08 -9.05 -1.59
C LEU A 39 -2.45 -8.12 -2.75
N ALA A 40 -2.81 -8.67 -3.92
CA ALA A 40 -3.18 -7.91 -5.10
C ALA A 40 -4.27 -6.84 -4.85
N PRO A 41 -5.34 -7.11 -4.07
CA PRO A 41 -6.33 -6.06 -3.74
C PRO A 41 -5.72 -4.92 -2.91
N VAL A 42 -4.83 -5.22 -1.97
CA VAL A 42 -4.16 -4.22 -1.13
C VAL A 42 -3.23 -3.34 -1.97
N VAL A 43 -2.53 -3.95 -2.93
CA VAL A 43 -1.73 -3.22 -3.93
C VAL A 43 -2.62 -2.30 -4.77
N GLY A 44 -3.77 -2.79 -5.24
CA GLY A 44 -4.76 -2.00 -5.99
C GLY A 44 -5.25 -0.78 -5.20
N HIS A 45 -5.70 -0.98 -3.96
CA HIS A 45 -6.14 0.11 -3.10
C HIS A 45 -5.03 1.11 -2.77
N PHE A 46 -3.79 0.63 -2.60
CA PHE A 46 -2.65 1.52 -2.42
C PHE A 46 -2.46 2.44 -3.64
N PHE A 47 -2.54 1.89 -4.85
CA PHE A 47 -2.47 2.69 -6.09
C PHE A 47 -3.67 3.63 -6.24
N GLU A 48 -4.89 3.17 -5.94
CA GLU A 48 -6.09 4.01 -5.98
C GLU A 48 -5.99 5.20 -5.00
N ALA A 49 -5.57 4.97 -3.76
CA ALA A 49 -5.43 6.01 -2.76
C ALA A 49 -4.36 7.05 -3.15
N VAL A 50 -3.24 6.57 -3.69
CA VAL A 50 -2.17 7.42 -4.24
C VAL A 50 -2.69 8.26 -5.41
N ASN A 51 -3.35 7.63 -6.39
CA ASN A 51 -3.85 8.32 -7.58
C ASN A 51 -4.97 9.31 -7.25
N TYR A 52 -5.88 8.96 -6.33
CA TYR A 52 -6.95 9.84 -5.91
C TYR A 52 -6.41 11.13 -5.29
N TYR A 53 -5.35 11.05 -4.48
CA TYR A 53 -4.72 12.24 -3.94
C TYR A 53 -4.02 13.07 -5.03
N GLU A 54 -3.27 12.47 -5.94
CA GLU A 54 -2.65 13.23 -7.05
C GLU A 54 -3.73 13.98 -7.85
N MET A 55 -4.84 13.31 -8.19
CA MET A 55 -5.96 13.93 -8.89
C MET A 55 -6.60 15.07 -8.09
N SER A 56 -6.77 14.91 -6.76
CA SER A 56 -7.30 15.99 -5.92
C SER A 56 -6.32 17.16 -5.80
N ARG A 57 -5.01 16.89 -5.72
CA ARG A 57 -3.95 17.90 -5.66
C ARG A 57 -3.87 18.69 -6.97
N ASP A 58 -3.97 18.03 -8.11
CA ASP A 58 -4.00 18.67 -9.42
C ASP A 58 -5.26 19.54 -9.58
N ALA A 59 -6.42 19.05 -9.10
CA ALA A 59 -7.66 19.81 -9.12
C ALA A 59 -7.59 21.07 -8.24
N ASP A 60 -7.00 20.98 -7.03
CA ASP A 60 -6.80 22.14 -6.14
C ASP A 60 -5.78 23.13 -6.70
N GLY A 61 -4.70 22.64 -7.31
CA GLY A 61 -3.69 23.47 -7.98
C GLY A 61 -4.25 24.22 -9.19
N ALA A 62 -5.11 23.57 -10.00
CA ALA A 62 -5.80 24.20 -11.11
C ALA A 62 -6.77 25.31 -10.65
N ARG A 63 -7.41 25.13 -9.48
CA ARG A 63 -8.35 26.10 -8.89
C ARG A 63 -7.69 27.36 -8.34
N GLN A 64 -6.42 27.30 -7.96
CA GLN A 64 -5.65 28.46 -7.50
C GLN A 64 -5.11 29.32 -8.64
N LEU A 65 -5.11 28.81 -9.87
CA LEU A 65 -4.61 29.49 -11.07
C LEU A 65 -5.73 30.07 -11.96
N SER A 66 -7.00 29.86 -11.59
CA SER A 66 -8.21 30.40 -12.24
C SER A 66 -8.78 31.59 -11.48
#